data_AF-A0ABD5S4E7-F1
#
_entry.id   AF-A0ABD5S4E7-F1
#
_cell.length_a   1.000
_cell.length_b   1.000
_cell.length_c   1.000
_cell.angle_alpha   90.00
_cell.angle_beta   90.00
_cell.angle_gamma   90.00
#
_symmetry.space_group_name_H-M   'P 1'
#
loop_
_entity.id
_entity.type
_entity.pdbx_description
1 polymer ?
#
loop_
_entity_poly.entity_id
_entity_poly.type
_entity_poly.pdbx_seq_one_letter_code
_entity_poly.pdbx_strand_id
1 'polypeptide(L)'
;HRELEGGVDEVAEVELPAALTIQTGINEPRYASLRGIRQAQSKEIAPKSLADLGLEAADVESSLILTEMYEPESESDATLFEGGADETAGELADVLREKGVGAE
;
A
#
# COMPACT_ATOMS: atom_id res chain seq x y z
N HIS A 1 8.43 5.68 -13.53
CA HIS A 1 8.70 4.46 -12.76
C HIS A 1 7.46 4.13 -11.98
N ARG A 2 6.73 3.16 -12.47
CA ARG A 2 5.62 2.50 -11.79
C ARG A 2 6.06 1.06 -11.58
N GLU A 3 6.20 0.66 -10.34
CA GLU A 3 6.51 -0.71 -9.97
C GLU A 3 5.26 -1.58 -10.22
N LEU A 4 5.48 -2.72 -10.85
CA LEU A 4 4.47 -3.75 -11.13
C LEU A 4 4.94 -5.07 -10.50
N GLU A 5 4.03 -6.03 -10.43
CA GLU A 5 4.32 -7.37 -9.91
C GLU A 5 5.51 -8.02 -10.64
N GLY A 6 6.24 -8.90 -9.94
CA GLY A 6 7.42 -9.57 -10.51
C GLY A 6 8.67 -8.68 -10.63
N GLY A 7 8.69 -7.51 -9.98
CA GLY A 7 9.83 -6.59 -10.01
C GLY A 7 9.97 -5.83 -11.34
N VAL A 8 8.86 -5.70 -12.08
CA VAL A 8 8.83 -5.00 -13.36
C VAL A 8 8.68 -3.50 -13.11
N ASP A 9 9.58 -2.71 -13.67
CA ASP A 9 9.52 -1.25 -13.64
C ASP A 9 9.04 -0.67 -14.97
N GLU A 10 7.88 -0.01 -14.96
CA GLU A 10 7.36 0.72 -16.12
C GLU A 10 7.82 2.19 -16.10
N VAL A 11 8.31 2.67 -17.24
CA VAL A 11 8.61 4.09 -17.47
C VAL A 11 7.63 4.63 -18.49
N ALA A 12 6.84 5.62 -18.09
CA ALA A 12 5.83 6.27 -18.92
C ALA A 12 6.10 7.78 -19.03
N GLU A 13 5.88 8.31 -20.22
CA GLU A 13 5.76 9.76 -20.46
C GLU A 13 4.28 10.15 -20.38
N VAL A 14 3.97 11.27 -19.73
CA VAL A 14 2.60 11.69 -19.48
C VAL A 14 2.44 13.17 -19.79
N GLU A 15 1.38 13.52 -20.52
CA GLU A 15 1.03 14.90 -20.80
C GLU A 15 0.33 15.55 -19.59
N LEU A 16 0.55 16.84 -19.39
CA LEU A 16 -0.09 17.61 -18.31
C LEU A 16 -1.40 18.25 -18.80
N PRO A 17 -2.44 18.36 -17.94
CA PRO A 17 -2.44 18.04 -16.51
C PRO A 17 -2.60 16.54 -16.23
N ALA A 18 -1.83 16.03 -15.25
CA ALA A 18 -1.86 14.63 -14.83
C ALA A 18 -2.05 14.51 -13.31
N ALA A 19 -2.67 13.40 -12.89
CA ALA A 19 -2.77 12.99 -11.49
C ALA A 19 -1.88 11.76 -11.26
N LEU A 20 -1.08 11.79 -10.20
CA LEU A 20 -0.12 10.74 -9.86
C LEU A 20 -0.39 10.24 -8.45
N THR A 21 -0.41 8.92 -8.28
CA THR A 21 -0.37 8.27 -6.96
C THR A 21 1.07 7.92 -6.63
N ILE A 22 1.48 8.16 -5.38
CA ILE A 22 2.87 7.96 -4.94
C ILE A 22 2.93 6.83 -3.92
N GLN A 23 3.74 5.81 -4.22
CA GLN A 23 4.00 4.72 -3.29
C GLN A 23 5.00 5.16 -2.20
N THR A 24 4.84 4.61 -1.00
CA THR A 24 5.81 4.77 0.08
C THR A 24 7.17 4.24 -0.34
N GLY A 25 8.25 4.94 0.00
CA GLY A 25 9.62 4.51 -0.29
C GLY A 25 10.23 5.10 -1.57
N ILE A 26 9.48 5.85 -2.38
CA ILE A 26 10.06 6.60 -3.51
C ILE A 26 11.14 7.60 -3.05
N ASN A 27 11.04 8.08 -1.81
CA ASN A 27 12.02 8.93 -1.15
C ASN A 27 11.87 8.88 0.38
N GLU A 28 12.84 9.45 1.07
CA GLU A 28 12.80 9.71 2.51
C GLU A 28 12.23 11.12 2.76
N PRO A 29 11.10 11.27 3.48
CA PRO A 29 10.57 12.60 3.80
C PRO A 29 11.58 13.41 4.59
N ARG A 30 11.89 14.62 4.11
CA ARG A 30 12.82 15.52 4.78
C ARG A 30 12.29 15.96 6.16
N TYR A 31 13.21 16.17 7.10
CA TYR A 31 12.85 16.83 8.36
C TYR A 31 12.32 18.25 8.13
N ALA A 32 11.24 18.59 8.84
CA ALA A 32 10.72 19.93 8.85
C ALA A 32 11.62 20.85 9.70
N SER A 33 11.99 22.01 9.17
CA SER A 33 12.74 23.01 9.95
C SER A 33 11.83 23.71 10.94
N LEU A 34 12.38 24.21 12.07
CA LEU A 34 11.60 24.97 13.06
C LEU A 34 10.87 26.17 12.43
N ARG A 35 11.51 26.87 11.49
CA ARG A 35 10.89 27.95 10.72
C ARG A 35 9.73 27.44 9.86
N GLY A 36 9.92 26.31 9.18
CA GLY A 36 8.89 25.68 8.35
C GLY A 36 7.67 25.25 9.17
N ILE A 37 7.89 24.68 10.36
CA ILE A 37 6.82 24.30 11.30
C ILE A 37 6.03 25.54 11.72
N ARG A 38 6.70 26.62 12.17
CA ARG A 38 6.01 27.86 12.57
C ARG A 38 5.22 28.47 11.42
N GLN A 39 5.79 28.49 10.21
CA GLN A 39 5.11 29.02 9.03
C GLN A 39 3.86 28.18 8.69
N ALA A 40 3.97 26.86 8.70
CA ALA A 40 2.84 25.97 8.45
C ALA A 40 1.73 26.15 9.51
N GLN A 41 2.10 26.26 10.78
CA GLN A 41 1.14 26.53 11.87
C GLN A 41 0.42 27.87 11.72
N SER A 42 1.09 28.90 11.19
CA SER A 42 0.48 30.22 10.96
C SER A 42 -0.40 30.30 9.72
N LYS A 43 -0.33 29.31 8.82
CA LYS A 43 -1.16 29.33 7.60
C LYS A 43 -2.61 29.01 7.98
N GLU A 44 -3.51 29.84 7.48
CA GLU A 44 -4.94 29.56 7.56
C GLU A 44 -5.26 28.32 6.71
N ILE A 45 -5.89 27.33 7.33
CA ILE A 45 -6.53 26.23 6.63
C ILE A 45 -8.00 26.61 6.50
N ALA A 46 -8.41 27.05 5.30
CA ALA A 46 -9.77 27.46 5.04
C ALA A 46 -10.64 26.21 4.80
N PRO A 47 -11.50 25.79 5.74
CA PRO A 47 -12.42 24.68 5.50
C PRO A 47 -13.42 25.07 4.41
N LYS A 48 -13.77 24.10 3.57
CA LYS A 48 -14.79 24.24 2.53
C LYS A 48 -15.92 23.26 2.81
N SER A 49 -17.14 23.76 2.77
CA SER A 49 -18.34 22.93 2.74
C SER A 49 -18.59 22.41 1.32
N LEU A 50 -19.50 21.44 1.17
CA LEU A 50 -19.95 20.98 -0.15
C LEU A 50 -20.57 22.13 -0.96
N ALA A 51 -21.37 22.98 -0.31
CA ALA A 51 -21.99 24.14 -0.93
C ALA A 51 -20.96 25.15 -1.48
N ASP A 52 -19.81 25.33 -0.79
CA ASP A 52 -18.72 26.19 -1.29
C ASP A 52 -18.08 25.65 -2.59
N LEU A 53 -18.29 24.37 -2.88
CA LEU A 53 -17.81 23.67 -4.08
C LEU A 53 -18.93 23.43 -5.11
N GLY A 54 -20.16 23.84 -4.82
CA GLY A 54 -21.33 23.59 -5.67
C GLY A 54 -21.75 22.12 -5.70
N LEU A 55 -21.50 21.37 -4.62
CA LEU A 55 -21.84 19.96 -4.46
C LEU A 55 -22.98 19.78 -3.45
N GLU A 56 -23.78 18.75 -3.66
CA GLU A 56 -24.82 18.27 -2.77
C GLU A 56 -24.40 16.98 -2.07
N ALA A 57 -25.11 16.59 -1.00
CA ALA A 57 -24.80 15.36 -0.25
C ALA A 57 -24.89 14.09 -1.13
N ALA A 58 -25.78 14.08 -2.11
CA ALA A 58 -25.95 12.98 -3.06
C ALA A 58 -24.75 12.81 -4.00
N ASP A 59 -23.97 13.86 -4.27
CA ASP A 59 -22.82 13.80 -5.17
C ASP A 59 -21.62 13.04 -4.57
N VAL A 60 -21.60 12.89 -3.24
CA VAL A 60 -20.52 12.23 -2.48
C VAL A 60 -20.98 10.96 -1.77
N GLU A 61 -22.18 10.46 -2.10
CA GLU A 61 -22.70 9.23 -1.55
C GLU A 61 -21.92 8.02 -2.09
N SER A 62 -21.44 7.16 -1.18
CA SER A 62 -20.71 5.95 -1.55
C SER A 62 -21.64 4.95 -2.23
N SER A 63 -21.22 4.40 -3.37
CA SER A 63 -21.89 3.26 -4.00
C SER A 63 -21.63 1.93 -3.26
N LEU A 64 -20.66 1.91 -2.36
CA LEU A 64 -20.28 0.74 -1.57
C LEU A 64 -21.00 0.75 -0.21
N ILE A 65 -21.53 -0.41 0.16
CA ILE A 65 -22.12 -0.68 1.48
C ILE A 65 -21.14 -1.57 2.25
N LEU A 66 -20.67 -1.09 3.40
CA LEU A 66 -19.89 -1.92 4.32
C LEU A 66 -20.83 -2.92 4.99
N THR A 67 -20.65 -4.21 4.70
CA THR A 67 -21.50 -5.27 5.25
C THR A 67 -21.05 -5.71 6.63
N GLU A 68 -19.75 -5.94 6.81
CA GLU A 68 -19.16 -6.39 8.06
C GLU A 68 -17.66 -6.06 8.12
N MET A 69 -17.11 -6.05 9.33
CA MET A 69 -15.67 -6.02 9.60
C MET A 69 -15.40 -6.97 10.76
N TYR A 70 -14.35 -7.76 10.64
CA TYR A 70 -13.90 -8.68 11.68
C TYR A 70 -12.37 -8.67 11.77
N GLU A 71 -11.86 -9.06 12.92
CA GLU A 71 -10.42 -9.27 13.11
C GLU A 71 -10.03 -10.60 12.46
N PRO A 72 -8.98 -10.65 11.62
CA PRO A 72 -8.58 -11.90 10.98
C PRO A 72 -8.10 -12.89 12.05
N GLU A 73 -8.63 -14.12 12.01
CA GLU A 73 -8.10 -15.21 12.82
C GLU A 73 -6.69 -15.55 12.32
N SER A 74 -5.68 -15.44 13.19
CA SER A 74 -4.31 -15.80 12.85
C SER A 74 -4.12 -17.30 13.04
N GLU A 75 -4.09 -18.05 11.95
CA GLU A 75 -3.65 -19.44 11.95
C GLU A 75 -2.14 -19.45 11.64
N SER A 76 -1.30 -19.76 12.64
CA SER A 76 0.14 -19.95 12.40
C SER A 76 0.48 -21.43 12.38
N ASP A 77 0.57 -22.00 11.18
CA ASP A 77 1.17 -23.31 10.96
C ASP A 77 2.69 -23.17 10.80
N ALA A 78 3.44 -23.68 11.77
CA ALA A 78 4.89 -23.77 11.72
C ALA A 78 5.33 -25.23 11.62
N THR A 79 6.00 -25.58 10.52
CA THR A 79 6.63 -26.89 10.36
C THR A 79 8.11 -26.78 10.73
N LEU A 80 8.55 -27.52 11.74
CA LEU A 80 9.97 -27.65 12.08
C LEU A 80 10.51 -28.92 11.42
N PHE A 81 11.52 -28.76 10.57
CA PHE A 81 12.23 -29.88 9.96
C PHE A 81 13.43 -30.26 10.84
N GLU A 82 13.55 -31.54 11.16
CA GLU A 82 14.64 -32.10 11.96
C GLU A 82 15.44 -33.07 11.09
N GLY A 83 16.78 -33.00 11.11
CA GLY A 83 17.61 -33.94 10.37
C GLY A 83 18.78 -33.28 9.65
N GLY A 84 19.30 -33.99 8.64
CA GLY A 84 20.40 -33.52 7.80
C GLY A 84 19.93 -32.43 6.81
N ALA A 85 20.87 -31.61 6.36
CA ALA A 85 20.58 -30.54 5.40
C ALA A 85 19.96 -31.06 4.10
N ASP A 86 20.42 -32.20 3.58
CA ASP A 86 19.94 -32.76 2.31
C ASP A 86 18.48 -33.24 2.39
N GLU A 87 18.08 -33.82 3.53
CA GLU A 87 16.74 -34.34 3.79
C GLU A 87 15.75 -33.19 3.98
N THR A 88 16.07 -32.29 4.91
CA THR A 88 15.21 -31.14 5.24
C THR A 88 15.04 -30.16 4.08
N ALA A 89 16.03 -30.05 3.17
CA ALA A 89 15.90 -29.26 1.96
C ALA A 89 14.89 -29.86 0.96
N GLY A 90 14.82 -31.20 0.87
CA GLY A 90 13.82 -31.88 0.05
C GLY A 90 12.40 -31.66 0.56
N GLU A 91 12.21 -31.85 1.87
CA GLU A 91 10.92 -31.63 2.55
C GLU A 91 10.44 -30.18 2.41
N LEU A 92 11.35 -29.21 2.57
CA LEU A 92 11.03 -27.79 2.35
C LEU A 92 10.59 -27.53 0.91
N ALA A 93 11.30 -28.10 -0.07
CA ALA A 93 10.96 -27.90 -1.48
C ALA A 93 9.57 -28.45 -1.81
N ASP A 94 9.17 -29.57 -1.22
CA ASP A 94 7.85 -30.16 -1.40
C ASP A 94 6.76 -29.28 -0.78
N VAL A 95 6.96 -28.80 0.45
CA VAL A 95 6.02 -27.88 1.12
C VAL A 95 5.84 -26.57 0.34
N LEU A 96 6.92 -25.99 -0.18
CA LEU A 96 6.85 -24.76 -0.97
C LEU A 96 6.06 -24.96 -2.27
N ARG A 97 6.27 -26.09 -2.97
CA ARG A 97 5.48 -26.44 -4.17
C ARG A 97 4.00 -26.63 -3.86
N GLU A 98 3.68 -27.35 -2.78
CA GLU A 98 2.29 -27.58 -2.38
C GLU A 98 1.58 -26.27 -2.02
N LYS A 99 2.28 -25.34 -1.36
CA LYS A 99 1.75 -24.01 -1.03
C LYS A 99 1.71 -23.03 -2.21
N GLY A 100 2.04 -23.47 -3.42
CA GLY A 100 2.02 -22.63 -4.62
C GLY A 100 3.14 -21.58 -4.64
N VAL A 101 4.16 -21.72 -3.80
CA VAL A 101 5.36 -20.87 -3.80
C VAL A 101 6.37 -21.50 -4.76
N GLY A 102 6.03 -21.47 -6.05
CA GLY A 102 6.90 -21.88 -7.15
C GLY A 102 6.91 -20.80 -8.22
N ALA A 103 8.09 -20.51 -8.78
CA ALA A 103 8.18 -19.70 -9.98
C ALA A 103 7.51 -20.45 -11.15
N GLU A 104 6.62 -19.78 -11.87
CA GLU A 104 6.47 -20.04 -13.31
C GLU A 104 7.73 -19.55 -14.05
#